data_AF-A0A970TK36-F1
#
_entry.id   AF-A0A970TK36-F1
#
_cell.length_a   1.000
_cell.length_b   1.000
_cell.length_c   1.000
_cell.angle_alpha   90.00
_cell.angle_beta   90.00
_cell.angle_gamma   90.00
#
_symmetry.space_group_name_H-M   'P 1'
#
loop_
_entity.id
_entity.type
_entity.pdbx_description
1 polymer ?
#
loop_
_entity_poly.entity_id
_entity_poly.type
_entity_poly.pdbx_seq_one_letter_code
_entity_poly.pdbx_strand_id
1 'polypeptide(L)'
;MRFIFESYLNGASLNLIQGELLQRGISSPTGKDTCCKQSLNMLPSNEKYSGDVLLMKSVSLGGIGSRRMRSEGEVDRFLAMSNHPPIVDKETFEAVQKEKIKRSNIFRIEGVVKRKDVRYSAKK
;
A
#
# COMPACT_ATOMS: atom_id res chain seq x y z
N MET A 1 8.77 -7.04 7.74
CA MET A 1 7.49 -6.67 7.08
C MET A 1 6.34 -6.57 8.05
N ARG A 2 6.02 -7.62 8.83
CA ARG A 2 4.92 -7.61 9.82
C ARG A 2 4.91 -6.38 10.74
N PHE A 3 6.09 -6.00 11.24
CA PHE A 3 6.31 -4.77 12.02
C PHE A 3 5.70 -3.49 11.38
N ILE A 4 5.83 -3.31 10.06
CA ILE A 4 5.30 -2.11 9.39
C ILE A 4 3.76 -2.11 9.46
N PHE A 5 3.12 -3.26 9.29
CA PHE A 5 1.66 -3.39 9.36
C PHE A 5 1.16 -3.13 10.78
N GLU A 6 1.82 -3.71 11.78
CA GLU A 6 1.50 -3.50 13.20
C GLU A 6 1.67 -2.04 13.61
N SER A 7 2.82 -1.42 13.33
CA SER A 7 3.05 0.00 13.63
C SER A 7 2.04 0.90 12.91
N TYR A 8 1.63 0.55 11.68
CA TYR A 8 0.58 1.27 10.95
C TYR A 8 -0.77 1.20 11.68
N LEU A 9 -1.18 0.01 12.15
CA LEU A 9 -2.42 -0.17 12.92
C LEU A 9 -2.36 0.53 14.28
N ASN A 10 -1.19 0.60 14.92
CA ASN A 10 -1.01 1.28 16.19
C ASN A 10 -1.13 2.81 16.09
N GLY A 11 -1.24 3.36 14.88
CA GLY A 11 -1.38 4.80 14.65
C GLY A 11 -0.05 5.53 14.45
N ALA A 12 1.07 4.80 14.32
CA ALA A 12 2.39 5.38 14.11
C ALA A 12 2.45 6.20 12.83
N SER A 13 3.12 7.35 12.89
CA SER A 13 3.44 8.15 11.72
C SER A 13 4.46 7.43 10.82
N LEU A 14 4.48 7.74 9.52
CA LEU A 14 5.48 7.19 8.60
C LEU A 14 6.92 7.55 9.02
N ASN A 15 7.10 8.71 9.67
CA ASN A 15 8.41 9.12 10.19
C ASN A 15 8.84 8.26 11.38
N LEU A 16 7.89 7.94 12.28
CA LEU A 16 8.17 7.08 13.43
C LEU A 16 8.57 5.68 12.95
N ILE A 17 7.81 5.10 12.03
CA ILE A 17 8.12 3.79 11.43
C ILE A 17 9.50 3.82 10.75
N GLN A 18 9.82 4.89 10.02
CA GLN A 18 11.13 5.04 9.39
C GLN A 18 12.27 5.08 10.42
N GLY A 19 12.09 5.82 11.51
CA GLY A 19 13.06 5.90 12.62
C GLY A 19 13.24 4.56 13.33
N GLU A 20 12.15 3.85 13.61
CA GLU A 20 12.20 2.52 14.23
C GLU A 20 12.87 1.49 13.32
N LEU A 21 12.63 1.53 12.01
CA LEU A 21 13.32 0.67 11.04
C LEU A 21 14.82 0.95 11.01
N LEU A 22 15.22 2.23 11.05
CA LEU A 22 16.62 2.62 11.10
C LEU A 22 17.30 2.16 12.40
N GLN A 23 16.64 2.30 13.55
CA GLN A 23 17.14 1.80 14.84
C GLN A 23 17.33 0.29 14.84
N ARG A 24 16.49 -0.45 14.11
CA ARG A 24 16.59 -1.90 13.93
C ARG A 24 17.61 -2.32 12.86
N GLY A 25 18.29 -1.37 12.20
CA GLY A 25 19.24 -1.65 11.13
C GLY A 25 18.60 -2.19 9.84
N ILE A 26 17.30 -1.93 9.61
CA ILE A 26 16.57 -2.44 8.45
C ILE A 26 16.67 -1.41 7.31
N SER A 27 17.55 -1.68 6.36
CA SER A 27 17.72 -0.88 5.15
C SER A 27 16.61 -1.09 4.12
N SER A 28 16.50 -0.17 3.18
CA SER A 28 15.54 -0.29 2.08
C SER A 28 15.88 -1.46 1.13
N PRO A 29 14.88 -2.00 0.40
CA PRO A 29 15.12 -3.03 -0.60
C PRO A 29 16.09 -2.62 -1.71
N THR A 30 16.28 -1.31 -1.91
CA THR A 30 17.19 -0.73 -2.92
C THR A 30 18.59 -0.45 -2.36
N GLY A 31 18.90 -0.91 -1.15
CA GLY A 31 20.22 -0.75 -0.53
C GLY A 31 20.49 0.62 0.10
N LYS A 32 19.51 1.53 0.11
CA LYS A 32 19.62 2.80 0.85
C LYS A 32 19.41 2.57 2.35
N ASP A 33 20.13 3.33 3.18
CA ASP A 33 20.08 3.26 4.64
C ASP A 33 18.69 3.52 5.23
N THR A 34 17.85 4.28 4.52
CA THR A 34 16.49 4.57 4.97
C THR A 34 15.46 4.17 3.93
N CYS A 35 14.40 3.50 4.39
CA CYS A 35 13.18 3.35 3.61
C CYS A 35 12.51 4.71 3.40
N CYS A 36 12.26 5.10 2.15
CA CYS A 36 11.54 6.33 1.89
C CYS A 36 10.07 6.21 2.31
N LYS A 37 9.49 7.34 2.74
CA LYS A 37 8.10 7.41 3.24
C LYS A 37 7.09 6.92 2.22
N GLN A 38 7.33 7.20 0.93
CA GLN A 38 6.47 6.74 -0.15
C GLN A 38 6.45 5.21 -0.24
N SER A 39 7.60 4.54 -0.12
CA SER A 39 7.66 3.08 -0.07
C SER A 39 6.93 2.53 1.15
N LEU A 40 7.13 3.11 2.34
CA LEU A 40 6.41 2.71 3.56
C LEU A 40 4.89 2.89 3.43
N ASN A 41 4.43 3.92 2.70
CA ASN A 41 3.02 4.12 2.43
C ASN A 41 2.49 3.14 1.37
N MET A 42 3.27 2.81 0.34
CA MET A 42 2.84 1.95 -0.78
C MET A 42 2.83 0.46 -0.42
N LEU A 43 3.77 0.04 0.42
CA LEU A 43 3.98 -1.35 0.80
C LEU A 43 2.70 -2.00 1.35
N PRO A 44 1.96 -1.40 2.30
CA PRO A 44 0.74 -2.03 2.80
C PRO A 44 -0.40 -2.11 1.78
N SER A 45 -0.33 -1.46 0.61
CA SER A 45 -1.37 -1.56 -0.42
C SER A 45 -1.17 -2.69 -1.41
N ASN A 46 -0.10 -3.48 -1.28
CA ASN A 46 0.15 -4.60 -2.16
C ASN A 46 -0.56 -5.84 -1.64
N GLU A 47 -1.54 -6.31 -2.39
CA GLU A 47 -2.41 -7.45 -2.07
C GLU A 47 -1.61 -8.74 -1.89
N LYS A 48 -0.43 -8.82 -2.51
CA LYS A 48 0.50 -9.95 -2.35
C LYS A 48 0.83 -10.21 -0.88
N TYR A 49 0.79 -9.22 0.01
CA TYR A 49 1.10 -9.47 1.41
C TYR A 49 0.03 -10.33 2.13
N SER A 50 -1.21 -10.36 1.65
CA SER A 50 -2.29 -11.23 2.15
C SER A 50 -2.41 -12.57 1.42
N GLY A 51 -1.50 -12.87 0.49
CA GLY A 51 -1.54 -14.10 -0.32
C GLY A 51 -2.43 -14.01 -1.56
N ASP A 52 -3.14 -12.89 -1.76
CA ASP A 52 -3.99 -12.65 -2.92
C ASP A 52 -3.20 -11.93 -4.02
N VAL A 53 -3.50 -12.23 -5.29
CA VAL A 53 -2.82 -11.62 -6.44
C VAL A 53 -3.84 -11.01 -7.38
N LEU A 54 -3.76 -9.69 -7.57
CA LEU A 54 -4.54 -8.98 -8.58
C LEU A 54 -3.79 -8.97 -9.91
N LEU A 55 -4.25 -9.80 -10.84
CA LEU A 55 -3.76 -9.86 -12.22
C LEU A 55 -4.35 -8.73 -13.05
N MET A 56 -3.65 -8.37 -14.13
CA MET A 56 -4.07 -7.32 -15.07
C MET A 56 -4.33 -5.94 -14.42
N LYS A 57 -3.76 -5.67 -13.23
CA LYS A 57 -3.83 -4.35 -12.57
C LYS A 57 -3.26 -3.21 -13.43
N SER A 58 -2.34 -3.55 -14.34
CA SER A 58 -1.76 -2.61 -15.29
C SER A 58 -1.53 -3.30 -16.62
N VAL A 59 -1.91 -2.62 -17.70
CA VAL A 59 -1.83 -3.09 -19.08
C VAL A 59 -0.88 -2.23 -19.90
N SER A 60 -0.36 -2.80 -20.98
CA SER A 60 0.33 -2.06 -22.03
C SER A 60 -0.52 -2.19 -23.29
N LEU A 61 -1.28 -1.15 -23.61
CA LEU A 61 -2.10 -1.11 -24.82
C LEU A 61 -1.23 -0.57 -25.96
N GLY A 62 -0.65 -1.47 -26.76
CA GLY A 62 0.07 -1.14 -28.01
C GLY A 62 1.35 -1.95 -28.27
N GLY A 63 1.97 -1.71 -29.43
CA GLY A 63 3.21 -2.36 -29.90
C GLY A 63 4.52 -1.86 -29.24
N ILE A 64 5.65 -1.97 -29.95
CA ILE A 64 6.98 -1.59 -29.47
C ILE A 64 6.98 -0.11 -29.05
N GLY A 65 7.21 0.15 -27.75
CA GLY A 65 7.20 1.50 -27.16
C GLY A 65 6.02 1.80 -26.23
N SER A 66 5.10 0.86 -26.05
CA SER A 66 3.91 1.09 -25.22
C SER A 66 4.24 1.18 -23.73
N ARG A 67 3.74 2.24 -23.08
CA ARG A 67 3.90 2.43 -21.65
C ARG A 67 2.87 1.64 -20.86
N ARG A 68 3.33 1.06 -19.75
CA ARG A 68 2.47 0.38 -18.80
C ARG A 68 1.59 1.40 -18.08
N MET A 69 0.28 1.29 -18.25
CA MET A 69 -0.73 2.12 -17.62
C MET A 69 -1.58 1.29 -16.64
N ARG A 70 -2.15 1.94 -15.62
CA ARG A 70 -3.11 1.27 -14.74
C ARG A 70 -4.37 0.99 -15.54
N SER A 71 -4.92 -0.21 -15.45
CA SER A 71 -6.19 -0.47 -16.13
C SER A 71 -7.33 0.23 -15.39
N GLU A 72 -8.11 1.05 -16.09
CA GLU A 72 -9.31 1.72 -15.63
C GLU A 72 -10.60 1.07 -16.16
N GLY A 73 -10.48 -0.10 -16.81
CA GLY A 73 -11.61 -0.86 -17.35
C GLY A 73 -11.39 -1.38 -18.77
N GLU A 74 -10.21 -1.13 -19.36
CA GLU A 74 -9.86 -1.59 -20.70
C GLU A 74 -9.64 -3.11 -20.76
N VAL A 75 -9.30 -3.73 -19.63
CA VAL A 75 -9.27 -5.20 -19.48
C VAL A 75 -9.87 -5.62 -18.15
N ASP A 76 -10.40 -6.84 -18.11
CA ASP A 76 -10.86 -7.45 -16.88
C ASP A 76 -9.70 -7.72 -15.93
N ARG A 77 -9.89 -7.36 -14.66
CA ARG A 77 -8.95 -7.65 -13.58
C ARG A 77 -9.36 -8.94 -12.90
N PHE A 78 -8.43 -9.88 -12.78
CA PHE A 78 -8.67 -11.17 -12.14
C PHE A 78 -8.01 -11.20 -10.76
N LEU A 79 -8.77 -11.54 -9.72
CA LEU A 79 -8.26 -11.74 -8.37
C LEU A 79 -8.05 -13.23 -8.14
N ALA A 80 -6.79 -13.66 -8.08
CA ALA A 80 -6.43 -15.00 -7.64
C ALA A 80 -6.33 -15.00 -6.11
N MET A 81 -7.24 -15.70 -5.45
CA MET A 81 -7.26 -15.81 -3.98
C MET A 81 -6.29 -16.90 -3.51
N SER A 82 -5.58 -16.65 -2.40
CA SER A 82 -4.68 -17.63 -1.77
C SER A 82 -3.65 -18.25 -2.73
N ASN A 83 -3.06 -17.43 -3.60
CA ASN A 83 -2.08 -17.90 -4.59
C ASN A 83 -0.74 -18.30 -3.94
N HIS A 84 -0.40 -17.71 -2.81
CA HIS A 84 0.81 -18.06 -2.05
C HIS A 84 0.60 -17.86 -0.54
N PRO A 85 1.48 -18.43 0.31
CA PRO A 85 1.39 -18.24 1.76
C PRO A 85 1.40 -16.74 2.13
N PRO A 86 0.42 -16.28 2.94
CA PRO A 86 0.34 -14.89 3.34
C PRO A 86 1.51 -14.49 4.24
N ILE A 87 2.01 -13.25 4.05
CA ILE A 87 3.02 -12.66 4.95
C ILE A 87 2.32 -12.05 6.18
N VAL A 88 1.13 -11.48 5.98
CA VAL A 88 0.22 -10.96 7.00
C VAL A 88 -1.17 -11.55 6.80
N ASP A 89 -1.90 -11.75 7.88
CA ASP A 89 -3.26 -12.27 7.82
C ASP A 89 -4.18 -11.32 7.07
N LYS A 90 -5.20 -11.88 6.42
CA LYS A 90 -6.16 -11.10 5.61
C LYS A 90 -6.86 -10.03 6.45
N GLU A 91 -7.23 -10.35 7.69
CA GLU A 91 -7.83 -9.41 8.62
C GLU A 91 -6.91 -8.22 8.92
N THR A 92 -5.63 -8.49 9.17
CA THR A 92 -4.61 -7.45 9.38
C THR A 92 -4.45 -6.57 8.15
N PHE A 93 -4.43 -7.17 6.96
CA PHE A 93 -4.33 -6.44 5.70
C PHE A 93 -5.55 -5.52 5.47
N GLU A 94 -6.75 -6.03 5.71
CA GLU A 94 -8.00 -5.29 5.59
C GLU A 94 -8.09 -4.14 6.61
N ALA A 95 -7.67 -4.39 7.85
CA ALA A 95 -7.59 -3.35 8.89
C ALA A 95 -6.64 -2.22 8.46
N VAL A 96 -5.49 -2.56 7.86
CA VAL A 96 -4.55 -1.54 7.36
C VAL A 96 -5.12 -0.76 6.17
N GLN A 97 -5.87 -1.39 5.26
CA GLN A 97 -6.56 -0.65 4.19
C GLN A 97 -7.56 0.36 4.76
N LYS A 98 -8.37 -0.05 5.74
CA LYS A 98 -9.32 0.83 6.43
C LYS A 98 -8.61 2.00 7.11
N GLU A 99 -7.53 1.72 7.82
CA GLU A 99 -6.70 2.74 8.47
C GLU A 99 -6.07 3.70 7.44
N LYS A 100 -5.64 3.19 6.28
CA LYS A 100 -5.09 4.02 5.20
C LYS A 100 -6.15 4.95 4.59
N ILE A 101 -7.38 4.47 4.41
CA ILE A 101 -8.52 5.29 3.97
C ILE A 101 -8.84 6.35 5.02
N LYS A 102 -8.77 6.00 6.31
CA LYS A 102 -8.98 6.94 7.43
C LYS A 102 -7.92 8.03 7.46
N ARG A 103 -6.64 7.67 7.26
CA ARG A 103 -5.49 8.58 7.15
C ARG A 103 -5.56 9.49 5.93
N SER A 104 -6.18 9.02 4.85
CA SER A 104 -6.38 9.82 3.65
C SER A 104 -7.44 10.89 3.88
N ASN A 105 -7.05 12.15 3.66
CA ASN A 105 -7.97 13.27 3.56
C ASN A 105 -8.66 13.33 2.20
N ILE A 106 -8.39 12.39 1.30
CA ILE A 106 -8.93 12.33 -0.07
C ILE A 106 -9.77 11.07 -0.23
N PHE A 107 -10.95 11.22 -0.85
CA PHE A 107 -11.81 10.13 -1.28
C PHE A 107 -12.34 10.40 -2.69
N ARG A 108 -12.84 9.36 -3.37
CA ARG A 108 -13.40 9.46 -4.72
C ARG A 108 -14.90 9.19 -4.67
N ILE A 109 -15.70 10.05 -5.30
CA ILE A 109 -17.12 9.84 -5.59
C ILE A 109 -17.28 9.97 -7.10
N GLU A 110 -17.75 8.93 -7.78
CA GLU A 110 -18.01 8.95 -9.23
C GLU A 110 -16.80 9.44 -10.06
N GLY A 111 -15.59 9.02 -9.67
CA GLY A 111 -14.34 9.46 -10.32
C GLY A 111 -13.82 10.83 -9.88
N VAL A 112 -14.65 11.66 -9.24
CA VAL A 112 -14.27 12.99 -8.74
C VAL A 112 -13.57 12.88 -7.39
N VAL A 113 -12.42 13.55 -7.27
CA VAL A 113 -11.60 13.59 -6.05
C VAL A 113 -12.15 14.68 -5.12
N LYS A 114 -12.61 14.28 -3.92
CA LYS A 114 -13.06 15.20 -2.87
C LYS A 114 -12.16 15.09 -1.64
N ARG A 115 -12.09 16.19 -0.87
CA ARG A 115 -11.32 16.25 0.40
C ARG A 115 -12.26 16.18 1.59
N LYS A 116 -11.83 15.49 2.64
CA LYS A 116 -12.52 15.47 3.94
C LYS A 116 -12.21 16.77 4.68
N ASP A 117 -13.18 17.25 5.45
CA ASP A 117 -12.99 18.39 6.34
C ASP A 117 -12.15 18.04 7.58
N VAL A 118 -12.14 16.75 7.95
CA VAL A 118 -11.33 16.22 9.06
C VAL A 118 -9.93 15.85 8.57
N ARG A 119 -8.91 16.24 9.34
CA ARG A 119 -7.51 15.82 9.12
C ARG A 119 -7.13 14.69 10.07
N TYR A 120 -6.49 13.66 9.55
CA TYR A 120 -5.91 12.61 10.38
C TYR A 120 -4.72 13.15 11.20
N SER A 121 -4.67 12.82 12.49
CA SER A 121 -3.53 13.07 13.38
C SER A 121 -2.90 11.75 13.78
N ALA A 122 -1.61 11.57 13.47
CA ALA A 122 -0.87 10.38 13.89
C ALA A 122 -0.47 10.47 15.36
N LYS A 123 -0.31 9.31 16.01
CA LYS A 123 0.32 9.27 17.33
C LYS A 123 1.81 9.62 17.18
N LYS A 124 2.30 10.43 18.12
CA LYS A 124 3.71 10.80 18.22
C LYS A 124 4.52 9.64 18.74
#